data_AF-A0A931BH45-F1
#
_entry.id   AF-A0A931BH45-F1
#
_cell.length_a   1.000
_cell.length_b   1.000
_cell.length_c   1.000
_cell.angle_alpha   90.00
_cell.angle_beta   90.00
_cell.angle_gamma   90.00
#
_symmetry.space_group_name_H-M   'P 1'
#
loop_
_entity.id
_entity.type
_entity.pdbx_description
1 polymer ?
#
loop_
_entity_poly.entity_id
_entity_poly.type
_entity_poly.pdbx_seq_one_letter_code
_entity_poly.pdbx_strand_id
1 'polypeptide(L)'
;MYLALPAANYQPSDYLPIVIQFGLALAFVAFAMIVSHLLGPKRTSQVKNESFECGIESVGNARTPISVKYFLTAIVFVLFDVEVIFMYPWAVNFRALGRAGFIEMLVFMALLLAGFFYIIKKGILRWNEEPSRQTFAAAPMLENRPAQVAKAA
;
A
#
# COMPACT_ATOMS: atom_id res chain seq x y z
N MET A 1 -1.67 -18.63 45.92
CA MET A 1 -2.04 -17.21 46.02
C MET A 1 -2.29 -16.68 44.61
N TYR A 2 -3.52 -16.84 44.12
CA TYR A 2 -3.96 -16.26 42.85
C TYR A 2 -4.42 -14.83 43.14
N LEU A 3 -3.67 -13.83 42.66
CA LEU A 3 -4.16 -12.45 42.59
C LEU A 3 -5.27 -12.43 41.54
N ALA A 4 -6.52 -12.42 42.01
CA ALA A 4 -7.66 -12.09 41.16
C ALA A 4 -7.45 -10.66 40.68
N LEU A 5 -7.11 -10.49 39.40
CA LEU A 5 -7.10 -9.18 38.77
C LEU A 5 -8.50 -8.60 38.95
N PRO A 6 -8.64 -7.35 39.43
CA PRO A 6 -9.94 -6.72 39.51
C PRO A 6 -10.57 -6.79 38.12
N ALA A 7 -11.82 -7.26 38.04
CA ALA A 7 -12.59 -7.16 36.81
C ALA A 7 -12.62 -5.67 36.44
N ALA A 8 -11.87 -5.30 35.40
CA ALA A 8 -11.86 -3.93 34.92
C ALA A 8 -13.26 -3.67 34.38
N ASN A 9 -14.04 -2.91 35.14
CA ASN A 9 -15.36 -2.47 34.72
C ASN A 9 -15.17 -1.41 33.65
N TYR A 10 -14.99 -1.85 32.42
CA TYR A 10 -14.80 -0.97 31.28
C TYR A 10 -16.03 -0.06 31.15
N GLN A 11 -15.87 1.22 31.49
CA GLN A 11 -16.93 2.20 31.31
C GLN A 11 -16.75 2.88 29.96
N PRO A 12 -17.83 3.26 29.25
CA PRO A 12 -17.71 4.04 28.03
C PRO A 12 -16.84 5.31 28.17
N SER A 13 -16.73 5.86 29.38
CA SER A 13 -15.83 6.98 29.71
C SER A 13 -14.35 6.68 29.53
N ASP A 14 -13.93 5.41 29.60
CA ASP A 14 -12.53 5.02 29.48
C ASP A 14 -12.02 5.14 28.03
N TYR A 15 -12.91 5.21 27.03
CA TYR A 15 -12.58 5.51 25.64
C TYR A 15 -12.48 7.03 25.38
N LEU A 16 -12.93 7.88 26.31
CA LEU A 16 -12.98 9.34 26.14
C LEU A 16 -11.60 9.96 25.82
N PRO A 17 -10.49 9.55 26.47
CA PRO A 17 -9.16 10.05 26.12
C PRO A 17 -8.76 9.76 24.67
N ILE A 18 -9.14 8.60 24.13
CA ILE A 18 -8.82 8.20 22.75
C ILE A 18 -9.54 9.10 21.75
N VAL A 19 -10.83 9.37 22.00
CA VAL A 19 -11.63 10.26 21.15
C VAL A 19 -11.11 11.70 21.21
N ILE A 20 -10.76 12.18 22.40
CA ILE A 20 -10.17 13.52 22.58
C ILE A 20 -8.84 13.62 21.84
N GLN A 21 -7.97 12.61 21.96
CA GLN A 21 -6.66 12.61 21.28
C GLN A 21 -6.83 12.60 19.76
N PHE A 22 -7.75 11.80 19.23
CA PHE A 22 -8.04 11.77 17.80
C PHE A 22 -8.59 13.11 17.31
N GLY A 23 -9.54 13.71 18.06
CA GLY A 23 -10.08 15.03 17.77
C GLY A 23 -9.02 16.12 17.80
N LEU A 24 -8.12 16.10 18.79
CA LEU A 24 -7.00 17.04 18.90
C LEU A 24 -6.03 16.89 17.73
N ALA A 25 -5.70 15.67 17.32
CA ALA A 25 -4.84 15.40 16.18
C ALA A 25 -5.43 15.96 14.88
N LEU A 26 -6.73 15.74 14.63
CA LEU A 26 -7.42 16.31 13.47
C LEU A 26 -7.47 17.84 13.53
N ALA A 27 -7.78 18.41 14.70
CA ALA A 27 -7.82 19.85 14.90
C ALA A 27 -6.44 20.48 14.66
N PHE A 28 -5.37 19.82 15.11
CA PHE A 28 -4.01 20.27 14.88
C PHE A 28 -3.64 20.26 13.39
N VAL A 29 -3.95 19.18 12.66
CA VAL A 29 -3.71 19.11 11.20
C VAL A 29 -4.48 20.21 10.46
N ALA A 30 -5.77 20.38 10.79
CA ALA A 30 -6.59 21.43 10.20
C ALA A 30 -6.05 22.83 10.51
N PHE A 31 -5.69 23.09 11.77
CA PHE A 31 -5.08 24.34 12.20
C PHE A 31 -3.77 24.62 11.44
N ALA A 32 -2.88 23.64 11.36
CA ALA A 32 -1.61 23.78 10.64
C ALA A 32 -1.82 24.08 9.14
N MET A 33 -2.78 23.40 8.50
CA MET A 33 -3.15 23.69 7.11
C MET A 33 -3.72 25.10 6.93
N ILE A 34 -4.61 25.55 7.82
CA ILE A 34 -5.22 26.88 7.77
C ILE A 34 -4.14 27.95 7.95
N VAL A 35 -3.32 27.84 9.00
CA VAL A 35 -2.24 28.79 9.29
C VAL A 35 -1.25 28.85 8.13
N SER A 36 -0.83 27.71 7.60
CA SER A 36 0.05 27.63 6.43
C SER A 36 -0.55 28.33 5.20
N HIS A 37 -1.85 28.12 4.94
CA HIS A 37 -2.56 28.76 3.83
C HIS A 37 -2.76 30.27 4.02
N LEU A 38 -2.90 30.76 5.26
CA LEU A 38 -3.09 32.18 5.57
C LEU A 38 -1.77 32.96 5.54
N LEU A 39 -0.69 32.39 6.10
CA LEU A 39 0.62 33.05 6.16
C LEU A 39 1.44 32.89 4.87
N GLY A 40 1.12 31.90 4.03
CA GLY A 40 1.85 31.61 2.79
C GLY A 40 1.64 32.68 1.70
N PRO A 41 2.69 33.05 0.94
CA PRO A 41 2.56 34.00 -0.17
C PRO A 41 1.70 33.42 -1.30
N LYS A 42 0.57 34.09 -1.57
CA LYS A 42 -0.40 33.69 -2.61
C LYS A 42 0.05 34.16 -3.99
N ARG A 43 1.02 33.47 -4.60
CA ARG A 43 1.34 33.62 -6.03
C ARG A 43 0.72 32.49 -6.84
N THR A 44 -0.31 32.84 -7.62
CA THR A 44 -0.90 31.99 -8.66
C THR A 44 -0.37 32.44 -10.02
N SER A 45 0.02 31.48 -10.85
CA SER A 45 0.44 31.69 -12.25
C SER A 45 -0.05 30.47 -13.03
N GLN A 46 -0.40 30.63 -14.31
CA GLN A 46 -0.89 29.51 -15.13
C GLN A 46 0.11 28.35 -15.15
N VAL A 47 1.39 28.65 -15.37
CA VAL A 47 2.51 27.70 -15.34
C VAL A 47 2.65 26.94 -14.01
N LYS A 48 2.27 27.55 -12.87
CA LYS A 48 2.36 26.89 -11.55
C LYS A 48 1.24 25.86 -11.33
N ASN A 49 0.11 26.03 -12.02
CA ASN A 49 -1.07 25.17 -11.90
C ASN A 49 -1.12 24.09 -13.00
N GLU A 50 -0.17 24.10 -13.93
CA GLU A 50 -0.02 23.08 -14.96
C GLU A 50 0.65 21.81 -14.41
N SER A 51 0.33 20.66 -15.00
CA SER A 51 0.97 19.39 -14.66
C SER A 51 2.46 19.43 -14.96
N PHE A 52 3.27 18.94 -14.01
CA PHE A 52 4.72 18.90 -14.18
C PHE A 52 5.14 17.80 -15.16
N GLU A 53 5.67 18.20 -16.32
CA GLU A 53 6.14 17.31 -17.40
C GLU A 53 7.58 17.69 -17.84
N CYS A 54 8.47 18.02 -16.90
CA CYS A 54 9.87 18.38 -17.18
C CYS A 54 10.07 19.55 -18.19
N GLY A 55 9.08 20.43 -18.35
CA GLY A 55 9.15 21.61 -19.22
C GLY A 55 8.60 21.43 -20.64
N ILE A 56 8.02 20.27 -20.95
CA ILE A 56 7.21 20.06 -22.15
C ILE A 56 5.72 20.20 -21.82
N GLU A 57 4.90 20.54 -22.81
CA GLU A 57 3.45 20.56 -22.65
C GLU A 57 2.93 19.15 -22.35
N SER A 58 2.00 19.03 -21.41
CA SER A 58 1.36 17.76 -21.06
C SER A 58 0.49 17.28 -22.22
N VAL A 59 0.99 16.33 -23.01
CA VAL A 59 0.26 15.75 -24.14
C VAL A 59 -0.27 14.36 -23.79
N GLY A 60 -1.60 14.17 -23.91
CA GLY A 60 -2.23 12.86 -23.84
C GLY A 60 -3.10 12.62 -22.61
N ASN A 61 -3.53 11.37 -22.46
CA ASN A 61 -4.42 10.93 -21.38
C ASN A 61 -3.61 10.09 -20.37
N ALA A 62 -3.58 10.52 -19.10
CA ALA A 62 -2.86 9.83 -18.01
C ALA A 62 -3.48 8.47 -17.60
N ARG A 63 -4.52 7.99 -18.31
CA ARG A 63 -5.20 6.71 -18.03
C ARG A 63 -4.47 5.52 -18.67
N THR A 64 -3.24 5.27 -18.23
CA THR A 64 -2.56 4.01 -18.54
C THR A 64 -3.02 2.91 -17.59
N PRO A 65 -3.19 1.66 -18.07
CA PRO A 65 -3.53 0.55 -17.19
C PRO A 65 -2.42 0.35 -16.15
N ILE A 66 -2.82 0.34 -14.87
CA ILE A 66 -1.92 0.06 -13.75
C ILE A 66 -1.61 -1.45 -13.72
N SER A 67 -0.38 -1.82 -13.35
CA SER A 67 0.04 -3.22 -13.32
C SER A 67 -0.79 -4.08 -12.36
N VAL A 68 -1.15 -5.30 -12.78
CA VAL A 68 -1.87 -6.29 -11.93
C VAL A 68 -1.06 -6.68 -10.67
N LYS A 69 0.26 -6.44 -10.66
CA LYS A 69 1.16 -6.72 -9.52
C LYS A 69 0.71 -6.01 -8.22
N TYR A 70 0.15 -4.80 -8.32
CA TYR A 70 -0.39 -4.08 -7.16
C TYR A 70 -1.61 -4.80 -6.56
N PHE A 71 -2.48 -5.36 -7.41
CA PHE A 71 -3.66 -6.10 -6.98
C PHE A 71 -3.30 -7.43 -6.31
N LEU A 72 -2.31 -8.16 -6.85
CA LEU A 72 -1.81 -9.39 -6.24
C LEU A 72 -1.22 -9.14 -4.84
N THR A 73 -0.48 -8.04 -4.68
CA THR A 73 0.05 -7.62 -3.37
C THR A 73 -1.07 -7.28 -2.38
N ALA A 74 -2.11 -6.59 -2.84
CA ALA A 74 -3.26 -6.24 -2.01
C ALA A 74 -4.04 -7.48 -1.51
N ILE A 75 -4.27 -8.47 -2.37
CA ILE A 75 -4.94 -9.72 -1.96
C ILE A 75 -4.12 -10.46 -0.90
N VAL A 76 -2.80 -10.58 -1.10
CA VAL A 76 -1.92 -11.24 -0.12
C VAL A 76 -1.92 -10.49 1.22
N PHE A 77 -1.94 -9.15 1.19
CA PHE A 77 -2.04 -8.34 2.40
C PHE A 77 -3.35 -8.59 3.16
N VAL A 78 -4.49 -8.60 2.47
CA VAL A 78 -5.80 -8.86 3.10
C VAL A 78 -5.87 -10.27 3.68
N LEU A 79 -5.33 -11.27 2.99
CA LEU A 79 -5.24 -12.63 3.52
C LEU A 79 -4.42 -12.67 4.81
N PHE A 80 -3.23 -12.05 4.82
CA PHE A 80 -2.38 -11.99 6.01
C PHE A 80 -3.02 -11.19 7.17
N ASP A 81 -3.73 -10.11 6.89
CA ASP A 81 -4.46 -9.33 7.90
C ASP A 81 -5.56 -10.16 8.58
N VAL A 82 -6.30 -10.94 7.79
CA VAL A 82 -7.28 -11.89 8.30
C VAL A 82 -6.61 -12.99 9.13
N GLU A 83 -5.40 -13.43 8.80
CA GLU A 83 -4.68 -14.41 9.63
C GLU A 83 -4.37 -13.85 11.03
N VAL A 84 -3.95 -12.59 11.11
CA VAL A 84 -3.65 -11.91 12.39
C VAL A 84 -4.91 -11.74 13.23
N ILE A 85 -6.08 -11.49 12.62
CA ILE A 85 -7.34 -11.39 13.38
C ILE A 85 -7.67 -12.70 14.11
N PHE A 86 -7.31 -13.86 13.52
CA PHE A 86 -7.50 -15.16 14.15
C PHE A 86 -6.46 -15.46 15.23
N MET A 87 -5.26 -14.90 15.10
CA MET A 87 -4.24 -15.01 16.13
C MET A 87 -4.57 -14.21 17.39
N TYR A 88 -5.32 -13.11 17.27
CA TYR A 88 -5.56 -12.19 18.38
C TYR A 88 -6.32 -12.84 19.57
N PRO A 89 -7.47 -13.54 19.38
CA PRO A 89 -8.17 -14.22 20.47
C PRO A 89 -7.31 -15.29 21.15
N TRP A 90 -6.51 -16.04 20.38
CA TRP A 90 -5.58 -17.02 20.91
C TRP A 90 -4.48 -16.35 21.75
N ALA A 91 -3.89 -15.26 21.25
CA ALA A 91 -2.81 -14.55 21.93
C ALA A 91 -3.28 -13.97 23.28
N VAL A 92 -4.49 -13.41 23.32
CA VAL A 92 -5.09 -12.87 24.55
C VAL A 92 -5.38 -13.99 25.58
N ASN A 93 -5.78 -15.18 25.12
CA ASN A 93 -6.16 -16.30 25.99
C ASN A 93 -5.06 -17.38 26.15
N PHE A 94 -3.84 -17.11 25.72
CA PHE A 94 -2.75 -18.10 25.64
C PHE A 94 -2.55 -18.92 26.93
N ARG A 95 -2.67 -18.27 28.10
CA ARG A 95 -2.48 -18.92 29.40
C ARG A 95 -3.58 -19.91 29.75
N ALA A 96 -4.81 -19.70 29.27
CA ALA A 96 -5.95 -20.58 29.52
C ALA A 96 -5.94 -21.81 28.61
N LEU A 97 -5.46 -21.67 27.38
CA LEU A 97 -5.42 -22.75 26.39
C LEU A 97 -4.27 -23.75 26.61
N GLY A 98 -3.21 -23.32 27.32
CA GLY A 98 -2.09 -24.19 27.69
C GLY A 98 -1.39 -24.84 26.49
N ARG A 99 -0.90 -26.08 26.67
CA ARG A 99 -0.11 -26.79 25.64
C ARG A 99 -0.93 -27.17 24.40
N ALA A 100 -2.22 -27.45 24.57
CA ALA A 100 -3.09 -27.85 23.46
C ALA A 100 -3.28 -26.69 22.47
N GLY A 101 -3.67 -25.50 22.95
CA GLY A 101 -3.81 -24.34 22.05
C GLY A 101 -2.48 -23.87 21.47
N PHE A 102 -1.35 -24.13 22.13
CA PHE A 102 -0.04 -23.87 21.52
C PHE A 102 0.20 -24.76 20.29
N ILE A 103 -0.11 -26.05 20.36
CA ILE A 103 0.04 -26.98 19.24
C ILE A 103 -0.93 -26.62 18.11
N GLU A 104 -2.18 -26.31 18.43
CA GLU A 104 -3.19 -25.88 17.46
C GLU A 104 -2.75 -24.63 16.69
N MET A 105 -2.21 -23.63 17.40
CA MET A 105 -1.69 -22.42 16.77
C MET A 105 -0.42 -22.69 15.94
N LEU A 106 0.44 -23.61 16.38
CA LEU A 106 1.62 -24.00 15.61
C LEU A 106 1.22 -24.67 14.28
N VAL A 107 0.22 -25.55 14.30
CA VAL A 107 -0.33 -26.19 13.09
C VAL A 107 -0.98 -25.14 12.18
N PHE A 108 -1.77 -24.22 12.74
CA PHE A 108 -2.38 -23.11 12.00
C PHE A 108 -1.32 -22.24 11.31
N MET A 109 -0.30 -21.80 12.05
CA MET A 109 0.81 -21.01 11.53
C MET A 109 1.59 -21.75 10.44
N ALA A 110 1.87 -23.04 10.64
CA ALA A 110 2.57 -23.84 9.64
C ALA A 110 1.80 -23.95 8.32
N LEU A 111 0.47 -24.11 8.39
CA LEU A 111 -0.40 -24.15 7.21
C LEU A 111 -0.37 -22.81 6.44
N LEU A 112 -0.46 -21.69 7.15
CA LEU A 112 -0.42 -20.36 6.54
C LEU A 112 0.93 -20.04 5.92
N LEU A 113 2.02 -20.31 6.65
CA LEU A 113 3.38 -20.14 6.14
C LEU A 113 3.65 -21.02 4.91
N ALA A 114 3.07 -22.21 4.84
CA ALA A 114 3.16 -23.05 3.64
C ALA A 114 2.46 -22.39 2.42
N GLY A 115 1.29 -21.80 2.62
CA GLY A 115 0.58 -21.02 1.60
C GLY A 115 1.38 -19.79 1.14
N PHE A 116 1.92 -19.03 2.09
CA PHE A 116 2.77 -17.87 1.81
C PHE A 116 4.05 -18.28 1.05
N PHE A 117 4.71 -19.35 1.47
CA PHE A 117 5.88 -19.89 0.80
C PHE A 117 5.58 -20.34 -0.63
N TYR A 118 4.41 -20.96 -0.87
CA TYR A 118 3.96 -21.32 -2.20
C TYR A 118 3.82 -20.09 -3.12
N ILE A 119 3.25 -19.00 -2.61
CA ILE A 119 3.09 -17.74 -3.37
C ILE A 119 4.46 -17.16 -3.75
N ILE A 120 5.43 -17.16 -2.82
CA ILE A 120 6.80 -16.74 -3.09
C ILE A 120 7.45 -17.62 -4.16
N LYS A 121 7.31 -18.94 -4.04
CA LYS A 121 7.85 -19.90 -5.03
C LYS A 121 7.24 -19.69 -6.41
N LYS A 122 5.97 -19.33 -6.49
CA LYS A 122 5.28 -19.01 -7.76
C LYS A 122 5.71 -17.66 -8.36
N GLY A 123 6.51 -16.86 -7.66
CA GLY A 123 7.07 -15.63 -8.19
C GLY A 123 6.07 -14.49 -8.34
N ILE A 124 4.90 -14.57 -7.69
CA ILE A 124 3.82 -13.58 -7.80
C ILE A 124 4.29 -12.18 -7.33
N LEU A 125 5.25 -12.14 -6.41
CA LEU A 125 5.82 -10.92 -5.84
C LEU A 125 7.02 -10.38 -6.64
N ARG A 126 7.30 -10.89 -7.85
CA ARG A 126 8.42 -10.43 -8.67
C ARG A 126 8.08 -9.13 -9.39
N TRP A 127 8.79 -8.06 -9.03
CA TRP A 127 8.54 -6.73 -9.60
C TRP A 127 9.23 -6.51 -10.96
N ASN A 128 10.41 -7.11 -11.16
CA ASN A 128 11.35 -6.76 -12.24
C ASN A 128 11.31 -7.67 -13.47
N GLU A 129 10.22 -8.40 -13.68
CA GLU A 129 10.06 -9.12 -14.94
C GLU A 129 9.70 -8.11 -16.03
N GLU A 130 10.72 -7.64 -16.76
CA GLU A 130 10.54 -6.98 -18.04
C GLU A 130 9.74 -7.93 -18.95
N PRO A 131 8.70 -7.46 -19.65
CA PRO A 131 8.20 -8.22 -20.78
C PRO A 131 9.40 -8.44 -21.70
N SER A 132 9.69 -9.70 -22.05
CA SER A 132 10.84 -10.04 -22.86
C SER A 132 10.93 -9.09 -24.05
N ARG A 133 12.12 -8.54 -24.27
CA ARG A 133 12.50 -7.56 -25.31
C ARG A 133 12.17 -8.01 -26.76
N GLN A 134 11.44 -9.10 -26.93
CA GLN A 134 11.04 -9.71 -28.18
C GLN A 134 9.76 -9.08 -28.77
N THR A 135 8.88 -8.45 -27.98
CA THR A 135 7.68 -7.78 -28.52
C THR A 135 8.01 -6.44 -29.21
N PHE A 136 9.06 -5.73 -28.76
CA PHE A 136 9.48 -4.45 -29.37
C PHE A 136 10.63 -4.58 -30.37
N ALA A 137 11.22 -5.78 -30.54
CA ALA A 137 12.31 -6.02 -31.49
C ALA A 137 11.83 -6.19 -32.95
N ALA A 138 10.51 -6.21 -33.21
CA ALA A 138 9.94 -6.43 -34.53
C ALA A 138 9.10 -5.26 -35.05
N ALA A 139 9.50 -4.02 -34.75
CA ALA A 139 9.09 -2.90 -35.60
C ALA A 139 10.18 -2.73 -36.68
N PRO A 140 9.93 -3.11 -37.95
CA PRO A 140 10.80 -2.73 -39.06
C PRO A 140 10.63 -1.23 -39.31
N MET A 141 11.14 -0.42 -38.39
CA MET A 141 10.97 1.04 -38.37
C MET A 141 12.23 1.75 -38.83
N LEU A 142 13.03 1.17 -39.74
CA LEU A 142 14.07 1.88 -40.50
C LEU A 142 14.34 1.33 -41.93
N GLU A 143 13.37 0.66 -42.59
CA GLU A 143 13.58 0.16 -43.97
C GLU A 143 13.01 1.08 -45.07
N ASN A 144 12.29 2.16 -44.75
CA ASN A 144 11.65 2.97 -45.79
C ASN A 144 11.73 4.48 -45.56
N ARG A 145 12.95 5.01 -45.42
CA ARG A 145 13.18 6.44 -45.72
C ARG A 145 13.35 6.58 -47.24
N PRO A 146 12.39 7.18 -47.97
CA PRO A 146 12.61 7.50 -49.36
C PRO A 146 13.77 8.50 -49.47
N ALA A 147 14.58 8.34 -50.50
CA ALA A 147 15.80 9.08 -50.85
C ALA A 147 15.59 10.59 -51.14
N GLN A 148 14.64 11.26 -50.47
CA GLN A 148 14.26 12.64 -50.74
C GLN A 148 14.96 13.68 -49.85
N VAL A 149 15.75 13.28 -48.85
CA VAL A 149 16.46 14.23 -47.97
C VAL A 149 17.84 14.66 -48.54
N ALA A 150 18.35 13.98 -49.57
CA ALA A 150 19.69 14.26 -50.11
C ALA A 150 19.74 15.33 -51.22
N LYS A 151 18.65 16.07 -51.49
CA LYS A 151 18.58 17.03 -52.63
C LYS A 151 18.35 18.49 -52.24
N ALA A 152 18.63 18.87 -51.00
CA ALA A 152 18.45 20.25 -50.50
C ALA A 152 19.71 20.87 -49.88
N ALA A 153 20.91 20.41 -50.26
CA ALA A 153 22.18 21.04 -49.90
C ALA A 153 23.05 21.25 -51.14
#